data_AF-A0A1G2XR59-F1
#
_entry.id   AF-A0A1G2XR59-F1
#
_cell.length_a   1.000
_cell.length_b   1.000
_cell.length_c   1.000
_cell.angle_alpha   90.00
_cell.angle_beta   90.00
_cell.angle_gamma   90.00
#
_symmetry.space_group_name_H-M   'P 1'
#
loop_
_entity.id
_entity.type
_entity.pdbx_description
1 polymer ?
#
loop_
_entity_poly.entity_id
_entity_poly.type
_entity_poly.pdbx_seq_one_letter_code
_entity_poly.pdbx_strand_id
1 'polypeptide(L)'
;MKKWIFASLILASAAICFLGCQQQQEKQQKSKAVDLKEAVLLSVDFQPDTEVVYNFVSERTMTINLDPSGKYSKGKKDGKEQSQSEKLEMQIAYKPVKLDPLGVSTIEATCRSAKVTRVGSGRGQDKTDAVESLVGKSFTLSISPTGKIVDYSSLEKISKELGEKAFSGGDGKRGKVKNPDMIMDFLATQWNIWDTVAAIKNPAKGLTAKSKWNSKLIAPMPYVSKIARDVDYSLAGVKQTETGTLAEIESVYTLSRTPAEAPLPYSGSFQMKGMFGFLQGYKVLSLEGKGTQIFNIDKGMIVSDIQNYKAAVSASIMGLGSDELTPNIEIDQTITMKLVE
;
A
#
# COMPACT_ATOMS: atom_id res chain seq x y z
N MET A 1 -9.28 78.64 3.02
CA MET A 1 -8.21 78.26 2.07
C MET A 1 -7.94 76.76 2.21
N LYS A 2 -8.00 76.02 1.09
CA LYS A 2 -7.43 74.67 0.77
C LYS A 2 -7.57 73.57 1.86
N LYS A 3 -8.57 72.69 1.82
CA LYS A 3 -8.72 71.38 1.10
C LYS A 3 -7.68 70.29 1.46
N TRP A 4 -8.18 69.03 1.46
CA TRP A 4 -7.57 67.67 1.43
C TRP A 4 -8.15 66.82 2.59
N ILE A 5 -9.37 66.27 2.50
CA ILE A 5 -9.88 65.01 1.89
C ILE A 5 -9.28 63.71 2.49
N PHE A 6 -10.15 62.94 3.17
CA PHE A 6 -10.47 61.49 3.07
C PHE A 6 -10.87 60.98 4.47
N ALA A 7 -12.17 60.93 4.79
CA ALA A 7 -13.04 59.76 4.63
C ALA A 7 -12.42 58.48 5.22
N SER A 8 -12.90 58.09 6.41
CA SER A 8 -12.71 56.75 6.95
C SER A 8 -14.04 56.25 7.50
N LEU A 9 -14.42 55.10 6.93
CA LEU A 9 -15.67 54.39 7.00
C LEU A 9 -15.87 53.75 8.39
N ILE A 10 -17.12 53.72 8.82
CA ILE A 10 -17.60 53.03 10.02
C ILE A 10 -17.46 51.51 9.81
N LEU A 11 -16.63 50.85 10.63
CA LEU A 11 -16.57 49.39 10.73
C LEU A 11 -17.60 48.95 11.78
N ALA A 12 -18.75 48.45 11.31
CA ALA A 12 -19.71 47.72 12.14
C ALA A 12 -19.41 46.23 12.05
N SER A 13 -19.06 45.66 13.19
CA SER A 13 -18.73 44.26 13.42
C SER A 13 -19.98 43.39 13.28
N ALA A 14 -20.02 42.51 12.27
CA ALA A 14 -20.98 41.42 12.21
C ALA A 14 -20.23 40.09 12.46
N ALA A 15 -20.34 39.59 13.69
CA ALA A 15 -19.95 38.24 14.05
C ALA A 15 -21.00 37.26 13.51
N ILE A 16 -20.64 36.49 12.49
CA ILE A 16 -21.46 35.39 11.97
C ILE A 16 -20.89 34.09 12.54
N CYS A 17 -21.70 33.43 13.37
CA CYS A 17 -21.42 32.13 13.97
C CYS A 17 -21.27 31.04 12.88
N PHE A 18 -20.05 30.54 12.70
CA PHE A 18 -19.78 29.28 12.01
C PHE A 18 -20.11 28.10 12.92
N LEU A 19 -21.39 27.80 13.09
CA LEU A 19 -21.90 26.57 13.70
C LEU A 19 -22.97 26.02 12.74
N GLY A 20 -22.55 25.47 11.61
CA GLY A 20 -23.51 24.99 10.60
C GLY A 20 -22.95 24.28 9.37
N CYS A 21 -21.66 23.92 9.31
CA CYS A 21 -21.08 23.26 8.12
C CYS A 21 -20.72 21.78 8.30
N GLN A 22 -21.11 21.15 9.42
CA GLN A 22 -20.75 19.74 9.68
C GLN A 22 -21.93 18.76 9.54
N GLN A 23 -23.13 19.25 9.20
CA GLN A 23 -24.36 18.45 9.17
C GLN A 23 -24.89 18.17 7.75
N GLN A 24 -24.10 18.44 6.71
CA GLN A 24 -24.48 18.26 5.30
C GLN A 24 -23.73 17.15 4.54
N GLN A 25 -22.82 16.40 5.20
CA GLN A 25 -22.16 15.24 4.60
C GLN A 25 -22.79 13.88 4.94
N GLU A 26 -23.82 13.84 5.81
CA GLU A 26 -24.62 12.64 6.08
C GLU A 26 -26.01 12.70 5.42
N LYS A 27 -26.10 13.19 4.18
CA LYS A 27 -27.24 12.77 3.34
C LYS A 27 -27.02 11.31 2.99
N GLN A 28 -27.69 10.44 3.73
CA GLN A 28 -27.97 9.05 3.35
C GLN A 28 -28.33 9.00 1.86
N GLN A 29 -27.35 8.64 1.02
CA GLN A 29 -27.61 8.08 -0.29
C GLN A 29 -28.53 6.89 -0.04
N LYS A 30 -29.72 6.89 -0.67
CA LYS A 30 -30.67 5.78 -0.59
C LYS A 30 -30.05 4.54 -1.25
N SER A 31 -29.19 3.84 -0.53
CA SER A 31 -28.68 2.54 -0.94
C SER A 31 -29.71 1.48 -0.58
N LYS A 32 -30.18 0.72 -1.57
CA LYS A 32 -31.03 -0.45 -1.32
C LYS A 32 -30.12 -1.68 -1.25
N ALA A 33 -30.13 -2.38 -0.12
CA ALA A 33 -29.50 -3.69 -0.02
C ALA A 33 -30.12 -4.62 -1.07
N VAL A 34 -29.27 -5.32 -1.83
CA VAL A 34 -29.72 -6.29 -2.82
C VAL A 34 -29.88 -7.63 -2.13
N ASP A 35 -31.08 -8.20 -2.18
CA ASP A 35 -31.29 -9.60 -1.81
C ASP A 35 -30.63 -10.47 -2.87
N LEU A 36 -29.52 -11.12 -2.51
CA LEU A 36 -28.71 -11.97 -3.40
C LEU A 36 -29.44 -13.29 -3.67
N LYS A 37 -30.49 -13.22 -4.50
CA LYS A 37 -31.19 -14.41 -5.02
C LYS A 37 -30.35 -15.15 -6.06
N GLU A 38 -29.39 -14.47 -6.67
CA GLU A 38 -28.50 -14.99 -7.71
C GLU A 38 -27.03 -14.76 -7.33
N ALA A 39 -26.15 -15.57 -7.94
CA ALA A 39 -24.71 -15.46 -7.74
C ALA A 39 -24.15 -14.24 -8.47
N VAL A 40 -23.23 -13.52 -7.83
CA VAL A 40 -22.57 -12.34 -8.40
C VAL A 40 -21.30 -12.73 -9.12
N LEU A 41 -21.17 -12.32 -10.37
CA LEU A 41 -19.95 -12.48 -11.15
C LEU A 41 -19.06 -11.27 -10.96
N LEU A 42 -17.77 -11.50 -10.68
CA LEU A 42 -16.76 -10.46 -10.62
C LEU A 42 -15.78 -10.65 -11.78
N SER A 43 -15.55 -9.60 -12.55
CA SER A 43 -14.59 -9.51 -13.66
C SER A 43 -13.81 -8.21 -13.54
N VAL A 44 -12.59 -8.18 -14.05
CA VAL A 44 -11.81 -6.95 -14.17
C VAL A 44 -11.96 -6.44 -15.59
N ASP A 45 -12.61 -5.30 -15.75
CA ASP A 45 -12.99 -4.77 -17.05
C ASP A 45 -12.31 -3.43 -17.33
N PHE A 46 -11.90 -3.24 -18.57
CA PHE A 46 -11.33 -1.99 -19.07
C PHE A 46 -12.10 -1.58 -20.32
N GLN A 47 -12.44 -0.28 -20.40
CA GLN A 47 -13.09 0.27 -21.59
C GLN A 47 -12.04 0.79 -22.57
N PRO A 48 -12.19 0.57 -23.89
CA PRO A 48 -11.30 1.14 -24.89
C PRO A 48 -11.12 2.65 -24.69
N ASP A 49 -9.88 3.12 -24.86
CA ASP A 49 -9.51 4.54 -24.76
C ASP A 49 -9.87 5.25 -23.45
N THR A 50 -10.28 4.49 -22.43
CA THR A 50 -10.58 5.01 -21.10
C THR A 50 -9.45 4.65 -20.16
N GLU A 51 -8.84 5.67 -19.58
CA GLU A 51 -7.83 5.49 -18.55
C GLU A 51 -8.50 5.38 -17.18
N VAL A 52 -7.97 4.49 -16.34
CA VAL A 52 -8.43 4.27 -14.97
C VAL A 52 -7.33 4.74 -14.05
N VAL A 53 -7.63 5.67 -13.14
CA VAL A 53 -6.60 6.26 -12.30
C VAL A 53 -6.83 5.91 -10.84
N TYR A 54 -5.83 5.30 -10.23
CA TYR A 54 -5.85 4.98 -8.80
C TYR A 54 -4.83 5.82 -8.05
N ASN A 55 -5.25 6.30 -6.87
CA ASN A 55 -4.35 6.78 -5.84
C ASN A 55 -4.07 5.65 -4.84
N PHE A 56 -2.80 5.37 -4.61
CA PHE A 56 -2.29 4.41 -3.65
C PHE A 56 -1.59 5.14 -2.52
N VAL A 57 -1.90 4.75 -1.28
CA VAL A 57 -1.17 5.20 -0.11
C VAL A 57 -0.73 3.98 0.69
N SER A 58 0.57 3.80 0.85
CA SER A 58 1.14 2.82 1.80
C SER A 58 1.78 3.58 2.93
N GLU A 59 1.30 3.40 4.15
CA GLU A 59 1.84 4.06 5.34
C GLU A 59 2.07 3.09 6.48
N ARG A 60 3.16 3.29 7.21
CA ARG A 60 3.46 2.52 8.40
C ARG A 60 4.05 3.36 9.50
N THR A 61 3.68 3.01 10.72
CA THR A 61 4.39 3.40 11.92
C THR A 61 5.14 2.19 12.44
N MET A 62 6.41 2.41 12.79
CA MET A 62 7.26 1.38 13.36
C MET A 62 7.72 1.83 14.73
N THR A 63 7.69 0.89 15.65
CA THR A 63 8.06 1.10 17.04
C THR A 63 9.15 0.11 17.38
N ILE A 64 10.33 0.59 17.76
CA ILE A 64 11.52 -0.22 17.98
C ILE A 64 11.93 -0.11 19.45
N ASN A 65 11.89 -1.22 20.16
CA ASN A 65 12.43 -1.36 21.50
C ASN A 65 13.73 -2.15 21.45
N LEU A 66 14.87 -1.49 21.67
CA LEU A 66 16.20 -2.09 21.60
C LEU A 66 16.56 -2.92 22.85
N ASP A 67 15.90 -2.69 23.99
CA ASP A 67 16.12 -3.40 25.25
C ASP A 67 14.77 -3.72 25.91
N PRO A 68 13.98 -4.66 25.36
CA PRO A 68 12.67 -5.00 25.91
C PRO A 68 12.74 -5.56 27.34
N SER A 69 13.91 -6.06 27.76
CA SER A 69 14.14 -6.57 29.11
C SER A 69 14.45 -5.47 30.14
N GLY A 70 14.80 -4.27 29.69
CA GLY A 70 15.30 -3.18 30.54
C GLY A 70 16.65 -3.45 31.21
N LYS A 71 17.33 -4.55 30.88
CA LYS A 71 18.56 -5.03 31.54
C LYS A 71 19.73 -4.06 31.38
N TYR A 72 19.78 -3.30 30.28
CA TYR A 72 20.88 -2.41 29.94
C TYR A 72 20.51 -0.93 30.10
N SER A 73 19.22 -0.64 30.28
CA SER A 73 18.66 0.68 30.51
C SER A 73 18.85 1.14 31.97
N LYS A 74 20.08 1.53 32.35
CA LYS A 74 20.40 2.01 33.71
C LYS A 74 19.77 3.37 34.04
N GLY A 75 18.50 3.40 34.44
CA GLY A 75 17.89 4.49 35.21
C GLY A 75 17.75 5.87 34.52
N LYS A 76 18.03 5.97 33.22
CA LYS A 76 17.73 7.15 32.40
C LYS A 76 16.75 6.77 31.30
N LYS A 77 15.95 7.76 30.88
CA LYS A 77 14.99 7.75 29.75
C LYS A 77 15.62 7.43 28.36
N ASP A 78 16.76 6.74 28.32
CA ASP A 78 17.61 6.55 27.15
C ASP A 78 17.45 5.15 26.51
N GLY A 79 16.71 4.23 27.15
CA GLY A 79 16.18 3.00 26.53
C GLY A 79 14.82 3.20 25.85
N LYS A 80 14.53 4.43 25.40
CA LYS A 80 13.21 4.77 24.85
C LYS A 80 12.98 4.02 23.55
N GLU A 81 11.88 3.29 23.55
CA GLU A 81 11.11 2.95 22.38
C GLU A 81 11.18 4.07 21.33
N GLN A 82 11.73 3.74 20.16
CA GLN A 82 11.92 4.68 19.06
C GLN A 82 10.78 4.49 18.09
N SER A 83 10.05 5.57 17.80
CA SER A 83 9.02 5.56 16.78
C SER A 83 9.52 6.27 15.52
N GLN A 84 9.24 5.65 14.38
CA GLN A 84 9.49 6.21 13.06
C GLN A 84 8.30 5.88 12.16
N SER A 85 8.03 6.71 11.16
CA SER A 85 7.00 6.45 10.17
C SER A 85 7.50 6.63 8.75
N GLU A 86 6.89 5.89 7.83
CA GLU A 86 7.12 5.98 6.39
C GLU A 86 5.76 6.02 5.68
N LYS A 87 5.66 6.84 4.64
CA LYS A 87 4.48 6.97 3.80
C LYS A 87 4.88 7.09 2.33
N LEU A 88 4.33 6.25 1.48
CA LEU A 88 4.36 6.34 0.02
C LEU A 88 2.98 6.76 -0.47
N GLU A 89 2.92 7.85 -1.22
CA GLU A 89 1.73 8.30 -1.96
C GLU A 89 2.03 8.21 -3.46
N MET A 90 1.19 7.52 -4.22
CA MET A 90 1.45 7.23 -5.61
C MET A 90 0.17 7.23 -6.44
N GLN A 91 0.19 7.85 -7.61
CA GLN A 91 -0.92 7.80 -8.57
C GLN A 91 -0.49 7.01 -9.80
N ILE A 92 -1.22 5.93 -10.11
CA ILE A 92 -1.00 5.12 -11.32
C ILE A 92 -2.22 5.22 -12.22
N ALA A 93 -1.97 5.52 -13.48
CA ALA A 93 -2.95 5.51 -14.56
C ALA A 93 -2.82 4.18 -15.31
N TYR A 94 -3.92 3.45 -15.49
CA TYR A 94 -3.97 2.21 -16.24
C TYR A 94 -4.75 2.43 -17.54
N LYS A 95 -4.07 2.24 -18.67
CA LYS A 95 -4.64 2.37 -20.00
C LYS A 95 -4.63 1.02 -20.71
N PRO A 96 -5.74 0.59 -21.33
CA PRO A 96 -5.71 -0.62 -22.14
C PRO A 96 -4.88 -0.41 -23.41
N VAL A 97 -3.98 -1.36 -23.69
CA VAL A 97 -3.18 -1.41 -24.93
C VAL A 97 -3.79 -2.43 -25.90
N LYS A 98 -4.25 -3.55 -25.37
CA LYS A 98 -4.95 -4.60 -26.10
C LYS A 98 -6.04 -5.19 -25.21
N LEU A 99 -7.27 -5.25 -25.71
CA LEU A 99 -8.38 -5.86 -24.99
C LEU A 99 -8.81 -7.15 -25.65
N ASP A 100 -8.87 -8.20 -24.85
CA ASP A 100 -9.54 -9.46 -25.15
C ASP A 100 -10.42 -9.80 -23.95
N PRO A 101 -11.73 -9.50 -24.01
CA PRO A 101 -12.64 -9.68 -22.87
C PRO A 101 -12.78 -11.13 -22.41
N LEU A 102 -12.49 -12.10 -23.29
CA LEU A 102 -12.59 -13.53 -22.97
C LEU A 102 -11.21 -14.19 -22.82
N GLY A 103 -10.15 -13.46 -23.18
CA GLY A 103 -8.77 -13.93 -23.15
C GLY A 103 -7.87 -13.01 -22.34
N VAL A 104 -6.63 -12.89 -22.80
CA VAL A 104 -5.61 -12.10 -22.10
C VAL A 104 -5.58 -10.69 -22.67
N SER A 105 -5.85 -9.72 -21.81
CA SER A 105 -5.73 -8.30 -22.13
C SER A 105 -4.36 -7.77 -21.70
N THR A 106 -3.84 -6.78 -22.40
CA THR A 106 -2.60 -6.07 -22.04
C THR A 106 -2.95 -4.63 -21.68
N ILE A 107 -2.49 -4.20 -20.51
CA ILE A 107 -2.65 -2.85 -20.00
C ILE A 107 -1.28 -2.21 -19.78
N GLU A 108 -1.21 -0.91 -19.94
CA GLU A 108 -0.07 -0.07 -19.59
C GLU A 108 -0.40 0.71 -18.32
N ALA A 109 0.48 0.60 -17.34
CA ALA A 109 0.42 1.34 -16.08
C ALA A 109 1.47 2.45 -16.12
N THR A 110 1.05 3.70 -15.96
CA THR A 110 1.92 4.88 -15.95
C THR A 110 1.87 5.56 -14.59
N CYS A 111 3.03 5.75 -13.96
CA CYS A 111 3.11 6.48 -12.70
C CYS A 111 3.07 7.98 -12.93
N ARG A 112 1.95 8.62 -12.57
CA ARG A 112 1.76 10.07 -12.68
C ARG A 112 2.45 10.83 -11.56
N SER A 113 2.47 10.26 -10.35
CA SER A 113 3.15 10.83 -9.20
C SER A 113 3.59 9.75 -8.22
N ALA A 114 4.70 9.95 -7.54
CA ALA A 114 5.16 9.12 -6.43
C ALA A 114 5.91 10.02 -5.44
N LYS A 115 5.54 9.95 -4.16
CA LYS A 115 6.19 10.71 -3.09
C LYS A 115 6.36 9.85 -1.85
N VAL A 116 7.57 9.88 -1.29
CA VAL A 116 7.86 9.25 -0.01
C VAL A 116 8.14 10.31 1.05
N THR A 117 7.52 10.13 2.21
CA THR A 117 7.74 10.94 3.41
C THR A 117 8.13 10.02 4.55
N ARG A 118 9.11 10.44 5.35
CA ARG A 118 9.53 9.70 6.54
C ARG A 118 9.76 10.63 7.72
N VAL A 119 9.42 10.16 8.91
CA VAL A 119 9.58 10.90 10.17
C VAL A 119 10.30 10.00 11.18
N GLY A 120 11.19 10.58 12.00
CA GLY A 120 11.90 9.85 13.06
C GLY A 120 13.14 9.06 12.59
N SER A 121 13.44 9.06 11.30
CA SER A 121 14.68 8.52 10.75
C SER A 121 15.84 9.50 11.03
N GLY A 122 16.93 9.01 11.65
CA GLY A 122 18.06 9.85 12.07
C GLY A 122 18.68 10.70 10.94
N ARG A 123 19.48 11.70 11.31
CA ARG A 123 20.17 12.65 10.41
C ARG A 123 20.84 11.91 9.24
N GLY A 124 20.30 12.02 8.02
CA GLY A 124 20.90 11.44 6.82
C GLY A 124 19.95 10.99 5.71
N GLN A 125 18.76 11.60 5.57
CA GLN A 125 17.83 11.33 4.46
C GLN A 125 17.93 12.32 3.30
N ASP A 126 19.16 12.68 2.92
CA ASP A 126 19.35 13.65 1.82
C ASP A 126 19.14 13.01 0.43
N LYS A 127 19.01 11.68 0.34
CA LYS A 127 18.79 10.99 -0.93
C LYS A 127 17.30 10.69 -1.11
N THR A 128 16.76 11.13 -2.24
CA THR A 128 15.43 10.78 -2.74
C THR A 128 15.24 9.26 -2.75
N ASP A 129 14.06 8.81 -2.32
CA ASP A 129 13.68 7.39 -2.36
C ASP A 129 13.74 6.87 -3.80
N ALA A 130 14.23 5.64 -3.99
CA ALA A 130 14.31 5.04 -5.31
C ALA A 130 12.95 4.97 -6.01
N VAL A 131 11.86 4.73 -5.26
CA VAL A 131 10.49 4.64 -5.82
C VAL A 131 9.99 5.98 -6.38
N GLU A 132 10.47 7.12 -5.88
CA GLU A 132 10.10 8.44 -6.43
C GLU A 132 10.63 8.61 -7.87
N SER A 133 11.62 7.80 -8.29
CA SER A 133 12.10 7.81 -9.68
C SER A 133 11.21 7.04 -10.67
N LEU A 134 10.06 6.53 -10.19
CA LEU A 134 9.02 5.93 -11.00
C LEU A 134 8.18 6.98 -11.74
N VAL A 135 8.15 8.23 -11.28
CA VAL A 135 7.35 9.31 -11.88
C VAL A 135 7.65 9.44 -13.39
N GLY A 136 6.59 9.40 -14.19
CA GLY A 136 6.65 9.48 -15.65
C GLY A 136 7.06 8.17 -16.35
N LYS A 137 7.36 7.10 -15.61
CA LYS A 137 7.64 5.78 -16.19
C LYS A 137 6.36 4.95 -16.35
N SER A 138 6.41 4.07 -17.33
CA SER A 138 5.34 3.12 -17.62
C SER A 138 5.85 1.68 -17.64
N PHE A 139 4.97 0.74 -17.31
CA PHE A 139 5.20 -0.69 -17.45
C PHE A 139 3.90 -1.38 -17.88
N THR A 140 4.01 -2.55 -18.50
CA THR A 140 2.85 -3.30 -19.00
C THR A 140 2.57 -4.52 -18.15
N LEU A 141 1.29 -4.86 -18.02
CA LEU A 141 0.83 -6.12 -17.45
C LEU A 141 -0.08 -6.81 -18.45
N SER A 142 0.07 -8.12 -18.61
CA SER A 142 -0.96 -8.93 -19.26
C SER A 142 -1.81 -9.60 -18.18
N ILE A 143 -3.13 -9.48 -18.29
CA ILE A 143 -4.09 -9.93 -17.30
C ILE A 143 -5.18 -10.80 -17.92
N SER A 144 -5.65 -11.80 -17.17
CA SER A 144 -6.88 -12.54 -17.50
C SER A 144 -8.12 -11.68 -17.25
N PRO A 145 -9.33 -12.14 -17.65
CA PRO A 145 -10.58 -11.43 -17.35
C PRO A 145 -10.91 -11.33 -15.85
N THR A 146 -10.24 -12.12 -15.01
CA THR A 146 -10.36 -12.03 -13.55
C THR A 146 -9.28 -11.13 -12.92
N GLY A 147 -8.44 -10.49 -13.74
CA GLY A 147 -7.33 -9.66 -13.28
C GLY A 147 -6.08 -10.45 -12.85
N LYS A 148 -6.03 -11.76 -13.10
CA LYS A 148 -4.83 -12.55 -12.82
C LYS A 148 -3.71 -12.07 -13.75
N ILE A 149 -2.60 -11.63 -13.16
CA ILE A 149 -1.42 -11.24 -13.91
C ILE A 149 -0.77 -12.49 -14.50
N VAL A 150 -0.70 -12.57 -15.83
CA VAL A 150 -0.10 -13.70 -16.58
C VAL A 150 1.27 -13.37 -17.16
N ASP A 151 1.54 -12.08 -17.41
CA ASP A 151 2.87 -11.57 -17.77
C ASP A 151 3.12 -10.26 -17.01
N TYR A 152 4.22 -10.25 -16.26
CA TYR A 152 4.70 -9.15 -15.45
C TYR A 152 6.16 -8.80 -15.74
N SER A 153 6.72 -9.27 -16.86
CA SER A 153 8.13 -9.04 -17.23
C SER A 153 8.52 -7.56 -17.22
N SER A 154 7.62 -6.68 -17.66
CA SER A 154 7.81 -5.22 -17.63
C SER A 154 7.81 -4.66 -16.20
N LEU A 155 6.93 -5.15 -15.32
CA LEU A 155 6.93 -4.83 -13.88
C LEU A 155 8.21 -5.35 -13.20
N GLU A 156 8.68 -6.54 -13.56
CA GLU A 156 9.92 -7.09 -13.02
C GLU A 156 11.11 -6.21 -13.43
N LYS A 157 11.19 -5.80 -14.70
CA LYS A 157 12.23 -4.91 -15.22
C LYS A 157 12.25 -3.58 -14.46
N ILE A 158 11.10 -2.91 -14.34
CA ILE A 158 11.05 -1.62 -13.64
C ILE A 158 11.40 -1.78 -12.16
N SER A 159 11.02 -2.90 -11.53
CA SER A 159 11.37 -3.19 -10.14
C SER A 159 12.88 -3.33 -9.93
N LYS A 160 13.60 -3.95 -10.88
CA LYS A 160 15.06 -4.07 -10.88
C LYS A 160 15.74 -2.72 -11.10
N GLU A 161 15.25 -1.91 -12.03
CA GLU A 161 15.76 -0.56 -12.25
C GLU A 161 15.62 0.33 -11.00
N LEU A 162 14.50 0.24 -10.29
CA LEU A 162 14.34 0.91 -9.00
C LEU A 162 15.31 0.33 -7.96
N GLY A 163 15.45 -0.99 -7.94
CA GLY A 163 16.36 -1.70 -7.06
C GLY A 163 17.82 -1.24 -7.18
N GLU A 164 18.31 -1.04 -8.40
CA GLU A 164 19.65 -0.49 -8.67
C GLU A 164 19.83 0.90 -8.07
N LYS A 165 18.81 1.77 -8.18
CA LYS A 165 18.83 3.13 -7.63
C LYS A 165 18.80 3.19 -6.11
N ALA A 166 18.29 2.13 -5.45
CA ALA A 166 18.25 2.03 -4.00
C ALA A 166 19.66 1.88 -3.39
N PHE A 167 20.66 1.44 -4.16
CA PHE A 167 22.03 1.31 -3.67
C PHE A 167 22.81 2.63 -3.70
N SER A 168 23.79 2.73 -2.81
CA SER A 168 24.80 3.79 -2.77
C SER A 168 26.19 3.17 -2.69
N GLY A 169 27.14 3.74 -3.43
CA GLY A 169 28.53 3.28 -3.51
C GLY A 169 28.71 2.12 -4.49
N GLY A 170 29.57 2.33 -5.50
CA GLY A 170 29.83 1.37 -6.58
C GLY A 170 31.21 0.70 -6.54
N ASP A 171 32.27 1.39 -6.09
CA ASP A 171 33.64 0.96 -6.42
C ASP A 171 34.62 0.88 -5.22
N GLY A 172 34.11 0.92 -3.98
CA GLY A 172 34.95 0.91 -2.77
C GLY A 172 35.01 -0.43 -2.02
N LYS A 173 36.04 -0.62 -1.19
CA LYS A 173 36.24 -1.79 -0.29
C LYS A 173 35.08 -2.09 0.68
N ARG A 174 34.05 -1.23 0.77
CA ARG A 174 32.94 -1.32 1.74
C ARG A 174 31.70 -2.10 1.24
N GLY A 175 31.71 -2.65 0.03
CA GLY A 175 30.59 -3.45 -0.49
C GLY A 175 29.34 -2.63 -0.83
N LYS A 176 28.30 -3.28 -1.35
CA LYS A 176 27.03 -2.64 -1.72
C LYS A 176 26.22 -2.25 -0.48
N VAL A 177 25.90 -0.97 -0.35
CA VAL A 177 25.04 -0.46 0.74
C VAL A 177 23.68 -0.04 0.17
N LYS A 178 22.61 -0.66 0.66
CA LYS A 178 21.23 -0.38 0.27
C LYS A 178 20.62 0.70 1.17
N ASN A 179 20.07 1.75 0.57
CA ASN A 179 19.32 2.77 1.29
C ASN A 179 17.91 2.24 1.66
N PRO A 180 17.26 2.79 2.70
CA PRO A 180 15.82 2.59 2.91
C PRO A 180 15.05 3.05 1.67
N ASP A 181 14.03 2.29 1.28
CA ASP A 181 13.16 2.59 0.15
C ASP A 181 11.76 2.02 0.39
N MET A 182 10.79 2.36 -0.45
CA MET A 182 9.43 1.79 -0.43
C MET A 182 9.10 1.03 -1.73
N ILE A 183 10.09 0.39 -2.37
CA ILE A 183 9.87 -0.34 -3.63
C ILE A 183 8.97 -1.57 -3.40
N MET A 184 9.10 -2.25 -2.25
CA MET A 184 8.22 -3.38 -1.93
C MET A 184 6.77 -2.95 -1.71
N ASP A 185 6.52 -1.72 -1.27
CA ASP A 185 5.18 -1.14 -1.16
C ASP A 185 4.57 -0.90 -2.53
N PHE A 186 5.33 -0.30 -3.45
CA PHE A 186 4.96 -0.21 -4.85
C PHE A 186 4.61 -1.60 -5.40
N LEU A 187 5.52 -2.58 -5.28
CA LEU A 187 5.27 -3.93 -5.77
C LEU A 187 4.04 -4.58 -5.13
N ALA A 188 3.82 -4.41 -3.83
CA ALA A 188 2.64 -4.94 -3.16
C ALA A 188 1.35 -4.33 -3.72
N THR A 189 1.32 -3.01 -3.98
CA THR A 189 0.14 -2.38 -4.58
C THR A 189 -0.13 -2.87 -6.00
N GLN A 190 0.90 -3.10 -6.82
CA GLN A 190 0.74 -3.50 -8.22
C GLN A 190 0.50 -5.00 -8.40
N TRP A 191 1.12 -5.83 -7.56
CA TRP A 191 0.96 -7.27 -7.62
C TRP A 191 -0.38 -7.74 -7.06
N ASN A 192 -0.86 -7.08 -6.00
CA ASN A 192 -2.06 -7.50 -5.28
C ASN A 192 -3.34 -6.84 -5.80
N ILE A 193 -3.26 -5.84 -6.70
CA ILE A 193 -4.39 -4.95 -7.05
C ILE A 193 -5.68 -5.69 -7.39
N TRP A 194 -5.62 -6.75 -8.21
CA TRP A 194 -6.79 -7.54 -8.62
C TRP A 194 -6.86 -8.92 -7.96
N ASP A 195 -6.02 -9.19 -6.94
CA ASP A 195 -5.92 -10.52 -6.33
C ASP A 195 -7.28 -11.02 -5.82
N THR A 196 -8.10 -10.13 -5.26
CA THR A 196 -9.42 -10.48 -4.73
C THR A 196 -10.32 -11.14 -5.79
N VAL A 197 -10.30 -10.66 -7.03
CA VAL A 197 -11.08 -11.26 -8.14
C VAL A 197 -10.32 -12.44 -8.75
N ALA A 198 -9.00 -12.31 -8.91
CA ALA A 198 -8.15 -13.32 -9.52
C ALA A 198 -8.10 -14.65 -8.72
N ALA A 199 -8.29 -14.58 -7.41
CA ALA A 199 -8.25 -15.72 -6.49
C ALA A 199 -9.53 -16.58 -6.49
N ILE A 200 -10.59 -16.15 -7.17
CA ILE A 200 -11.84 -16.91 -7.25
C ILE A 200 -11.62 -18.15 -8.14
N LYS A 201 -11.62 -19.34 -7.54
CA LYS A 201 -11.30 -20.60 -8.23
C LYS A 201 -12.24 -20.93 -9.39
N ASN A 202 -13.52 -20.60 -9.27
CA ASN A 202 -14.56 -20.89 -10.26
C ASN A 202 -15.37 -19.62 -10.56
N PRO A 203 -14.78 -18.63 -11.25
CA PRO A 203 -15.39 -17.30 -11.40
C PRO A 203 -16.76 -17.38 -12.09
N ALA A 204 -16.94 -18.30 -13.05
CA ALA A 204 -18.20 -18.50 -13.76
C ALA A 204 -19.37 -19.01 -12.88
N LYS A 205 -19.10 -19.56 -11.69
CA LYS A 205 -20.16 -19.94 -10.73
C LYS A 205 -20.69 -18.73 -9.94
N GLY A 206 -19.97 -17.62 -9.97
CA GLY A 206 -20.25 -16.45 -9.16
C GLY A 206 -20.09 -16.67 -7.66
N LEU A 207 -20.27 -15.59 -6.93
CA LEU A 207 -20.20 -15.51 -5.48
C LEU A 207 -21.61 -15.39 -4.90
N THR A 208 -21.84 -16.04 -3.78
CA THR A 208 -23.06 -15.92 -2.98
C THR A 208 -22.71 -15.22 -1.66
N ALA A 209 -23.70 -14.82 -0.88
CA ALA A 209 -23.50 -14.23 0.44
C ALA A 209 -22.67 -15.12 1.41
N LYS A 210 -22.53 -16.41 1.13
CA LYS A 210 -21.73 -17.36 1.94
C LYS A 210 -20.37 -17.66 1.33
N SER A 211 -20.04 -17.07 0.19
CA SER A 211 -18.79 -17.36 -0.50
C SER A 211 -17.60 -16.86 0.31
N LYS A 212 -16.63 -17.76 0.45
CA LYS A 212 -15.31 -17.48 1.00
C LYS A 212 -14.26 -18.05 0.06
N TRP A 213 -13.18 -17.33 -0.14
CA TRP A 213 -12.04 -17.75 -0.95
C TRP A 213 -10.77 -17.16 -0.38
N ASN A 214 -9.61 -17.65 -0.82
CA ASN A 214 -8.35 -17.22 -0.24
C ASN A 214 -7.25 -17.10 -1.29
N SER A 215 -6.23 -16.33 -0.90
CA SER A 215 -5.04 -16.09 -1.70
C SER A 215 -3.85 -15.76 -0.80
N LYS A 216 -2.82 -15.20 -1.40
CA LYS A 216 -1.58 -14.80 -0.75
C LYS A 216 -1.08 -13.47 -1.32
N LEU A 217 -0.94 -12.48 -0.44
CA LEU A 217 -0.56 -11.11 -0.79
C LEU A 217 0.87 -10.82 -0.34
N ILE A 218 1.61 -10.04 -1.13
CA ILE A 218 2.90 -9.50 -0.68
C ILE A 218 2.66 -8.62 0.58
N ALA A 219 3.54 -8.76 1.58
CA ALA A 219 3.58 -7.93 2.77
C ALA A 219 4.78 -6.97 2.68
N PRO A 220 4.59 -5.67 2.36
CA PRO A 220 5.70 -4.74 2.40
C PRO A 220 6.22 -4.60 3.84
N MET A 221 7.55 -4.52 3.96
CA MET A 221 8.29 -4.39 5.21
C MET A 221 9.38 -3.32 5.03
N PRO A 222 9.77 -2.60 6.10
CA PRO A 222 10.78 -1.53 6.04
C PRO A 222 12.21 -2.05 5.84
N TYR A 223 12.39 -3.37 5.82
CA TYR A 223 13.63 -4.09 5.52
C TYR A 223 13.36 -5.20 4.51
N VAL A 224 14.42 -5.71 3.88
CA VAL A 224 14.30 -6.80 2.91
C VAL A 224 13.85 -8.07 3.62
N SER A 225 12.66 -8.56 3.27
CA SER A 225 12.09 -9.78 3.85
C SER A 225 11.33 -10.57 2.78
N LYS A 226 11.21 -11.88 2.97
CA LYS A 226 10.40 -12.78 2.14
C LYS A 226 9.13 -13.20 2.88
N ILE A 227 8.36 -12.19 3.29
CA ILE A 227 7.10 -12.35 4.02
C ILE A 227 5.91 -11.95 3.15
N ALA A 228 4.79 -12.61 3.37
CA ALA A 228 3.50 -12.33 2.76
C ALA A 228 2.39 -12.43 3.80
N ARG A 229 1.17 -12.23 3.34
CA ARG A 229 -0.06 -12.42 4.10
C ARG A 229 -0.88 -13.51 3.42
N ASP A 230 -1.27 -14.54 4.14
CA ASP A 230 -2.41 -15.34 3.70
C ASP A 230 -3.64 -14.45 3.91
N VAL A 231 -4.54 -14.45 2.91
CA VAL A 231 -5.76 -13.65 2.94
C VAL A 231 -6.97 -14.55 2.76
N ASP A 232 -7.91 -14.43 3.68
CA ASP A 232 -9.25 -15.00 3.53
C ASP A 232 -10.23 -13.88 3.19
N TYR A 233 -10.89 -14.01 2.04
CA TYR A 233 -11.92 -13.10 1.55
C TYR A 233 -13.32 -13.63 1.85
N SER A 234 -14.25 -12.71 2.08
CA SER A 234 -15.69 -12.99 2.15
C SER A 234 -16.51 -11.88 1.53
N LEU A 235 -17.56 -12.24 0.80
CA LEU A 235 -18.54 -11.29 0.30
C LEU A 235 -19.45 -10.84 1.46
N ALA A 236 -19.27 -9.61 1.93
CA ALA A 236 -20.03 -9.06 3.06
C ALA A 236 -21.42 -8.57 2.62
N GLY A 237 -21.55 -8.06 1.40
CA GLY A 237 -22.85 -7.67 0.87
C GLY A 237 -22.79 -7.05 -0.52
N VAL A 238 -23.96 -6.83 -1.10
CA VAL A 238 -24.13 -6.15 -2.39
C VAL A 238 -25.21 -5.09 -2.26
N LYS A 239 -24.94 -3.90 -2.77
CA LYS A 239 -25.79 -2.72 -2.64
C LYS A 239 -25.95 -2.06 -4.01
N GLN A 240 -27.18 -1.73 -4.38
CA GLN A 240 -27.43 -0.91 -5.56
C GLN A 240 -27.23 0.56 -5.18
N THR A 241 -26.46 1.29 -6.00
CA THR A 241 -26.23 2.73 -5.87
C THR A 241 -26.51 3.43 -7.20
N GLU A 242 -26.54 4.76 -7.17
CA GLU A 242 -26.64 5.59 -8.39
C GLU A 242 -25.46 5.38 -9.35
N THR A 243 -24.29 5.00 -8.81
CA THR A 243 -23.05 4.77 -9.59
C THR A 243 -22.88 3.32 -10.07
N GLY A 244 -23.87 2.47 -9.80
CA GLY A 244 -23.89 1.04 -10.16
C GLY A 244 -24.02 0.12 -8.95
N THR A 245 -23.87 -1.18 -9.21
CA THR A 245 -23.96 -2.26 -8.23
C THR A 245 -22.61 -2.44 -7.53
N LEU A 246 -22.57 -2.25 -6.22
CA LEU A 246 -21.35 -2.33 -5.42
C LEU A 246 -21.33 -3.60 -4.57
N ALA A 247 -20.25 -4.38 -4.66
CA ALA A 247 -19.93 -5.45 -3.74
C ALA A 247 -18.97 -4.97 -2.65
N GLU A 248 -19.29 -5.29 -1.40
CA GLU A 248 -18.44 -5.09 -0.24
C GLU A 248 -17.76 -6.42 0.09
N ILE A 249 -16.44 -6.44 0.05
CA ILE A 249 -15.62 -7.63 0.29
C ILE A 249 -14.76 -7.36 1.52
N GLU A 250 -14.86 -8.24 2.50
CA GLU A 250 -14.01 -8.22 3.68
C GLU A 250 -12.84 -9.16 3.49
N SER A 251 -11.71 -8.83 4.13
CA SER A 251 -10.52 -9.65 4.15
C SER A 251 -9.93 -9.76 5.55
N VAL A 252 -9.36 -10.91 5.85
CA VAL A 252 -8.59 -11.18 7.08
C VAL A 252 -7.20 -11.63 6.68
N TYR A 253 -6.18 -11.08 7.34
CA TYR A 253 -4.77 -11.34 7.03
C TYR A 253 -4.10 -12.11 8.14
N THR A 254 -3.30 -13.10 7.76
CA THR A 254 -2.40 -13.83 8.68
C THR A 254 -1.00 -13.98 8.08
N LEU A 255 0.00 -14.23 8.91
CA LEU A 255 1.40 -14.35 8.49
C LEU A 255 1.61 -15.50 7.48
N SER A 256 2.28 -15.21 6.37
CA SER A 256 2.68 -16.20 5.38
C SER A 256 4.06 -15.92 4.78
N ARG A 257 4.51 -16.80 3.90
CA ARG A 257 5.74 -16.64 3.11
C ARG A 257 5.42 -16.12 1.72
N THR A 258 6.25 -15.23 1.19
CA THR A 258 6.10 -14.64 -0.15
C THR A 258 5.83 -15.70 -1.23
N PRO A 259 4.90 -15.46 -2.17
CA PRO A 259 4.76 -16.29 -3.37
C PRO A 259 6.10 -16.44 -4.10
N ALA A 260 6.35 -17.59 -4.71
CA ALA A 260 7.62 -17.88 -5.37
C ALA A 260 7.82 -17.00 -6.63
N GLU A 261 6.72 -16.61 -7.24
CA GLU A 261 6.57 -15.83 -8.46
C GLU A 261 6.58 -14.31 -8.23
N ALA A 262 6.60 -13.85 -6.98
CA ALA A 262 6.58 -12.42 -6.69
C ALA A 262 7.87 -11.74 -7.21
N PRO A 263 7.78 -10.55 -7.84
CA PRO A 263 8.94 -9.83 -8.32
C PRO A 263 9.85 -9.44 -7.15
N LEU A 264 11.16 -9.65 -7.33
CA LEU A 264 12.18 -9.27 -6.36
C LEU A 264 13.03 -8.12 -6.91
N PRO A 265 13.02 -6.93 -6.29
CA PRO A 265 13.76 -5.78 -6.78
C PRO A 265 15.26 -5.84 -6.48
N TYR A 266 15.69 -6.71 -5.55
CA TYR A 266 17.07 -6.81 -5.10
C TYR A 266 17.65 -8.21 -5.30
N SER A 267 18.96 -8.27 -5.54
CA SER A 267 19.71 -9.52 -5.60
C SER A 267 21.12 -9.37 -5.02
N GLY A 268 21.73 -10.50 -4.66
CA GLY A 268 23.08 -10.56 -4.10
C GLY A 268 23.17 -10.15 -2.63
N SER A 269 24.42 -9.96 -2.16
CA SER A 269 24.74 -9.59 -0.78
C SER A 269 24.96 -8.09 -0.66
N PHE A 270 24.38 -7.49 0.38
CA PHE A 270 24.50 -6.06 0.67
C PHE A 270 24.22 -5.77 2.14
N GLN A 271 24.62 -4.57 2.58
CA GLN A 271 24.30 -4.06 3.91
C GLN A 271 23.18 -3.03 3.80
N MET A 272 22.22 -3.07 4.72
CA MET A 272 21.22 -2.01 4.85
C MET A 272 21.86 -0.77 5.49
N LYS A 273 21.42 0.43 5.09
CA LYS A 273 21.81 1.69 5.73
C LYS A 273 20.84 2.02 6.88
N GLY A 274 21.35 2.67 7.92
CA GLY A 274 20.53 3.17 9.05
C GLY A 274 20.20 2.09 10.09
N MET A 275 19.15 2.32 10.88
CA MET A 275 18.74 1.42 11.98
C MET A 275 18.59 -0.03 11.51
N PHE A 276 17.97 -0.24 10.36
CA PHE A 276 17.76 -1.60 9.83
C PHE A 276 19.04 -2.29 9.31
N GLY A 277 20.16 -1.55 9.19
CA GLY A 277 21.48 -2.12 8.98
C GLY A 277 22.22 -2.51 10.25
N PHE A 278 21.88 -1.86 11.36
CA PHE A 278 22.41 -2.17 12.68
C PHE A 278 21.75 -3.40 13.30
N LEU A 279 20.50 -3.67 12.92
CA LEU A 279 19.73 -4.84 13.30
C LEU A 279 19.91 -5.98 12.27
N GLN A 280 19.96 -7.21 12.76
CA GLN A 280 20.13 -8.44 11.97
C GLN A 280 19.18 -9.54 12.44
N GLY A 281 19.09 -10.63 11.70
CA GLY A 281 18.34 -11.82 12.12
C GLY A 281 16.83 -11.60 12.23
N TYR A 282 16.26 -10.71 11.43
CA TYR A 282 14.83 -10.40 11.46
C TYR A 282 13.97 -11.65 11.32
N LYS A 283 13.05 -11.83 12.28
CA LYS A 283 12.05 -12.87 12.27
C LYS A 283 10.69 -12.24 12.57
N VAL A 284 9.80 -12.30 11.58
CA VAL A 284 8.40 -11.90 11.77
C VAL A 284 7.72 -13.00 12.59
N LEU A 285 7.26 -12.65 13.79
CA LEU A 285 6.66 -13.56 14.76
C LEU A 285 5.16 -13.71 14.51
N SER A 286 4.50 -12.60 14.18
CA SER A 286 3.08 -12.57 13.84
C SER A 286 2.82 -11.50 12.80
N LEU A 287 1.73 -11.69 12.05
CA LEU A 287 1.11 -10.68 11.22
C LEU A 287 -0.39 -10.94 11.26
N GLU A 288 -1.16 -9.94 11.67
CA GLU A 288 -2.61 -10.03 11.79
C GLU A 288 -3.25 -8.73 11.30
N GLY A 289 -4.36 -8.83 10.58
CA GLY A 289 -5.02 -7.66 10.05
C GLY A 289 -6.34 -7.93 9.37
N LYS A 290 -6.95 -6.86 8.89
CA LYS A 290 -8.23 -6.89 8.17
C LYS A 290 -8.25 -5.84 7.08
N GLY A 291 -9.10 -6.04 6.09
CA GLY A 291 -9.35 -5.04 5.07
C GLY A 291 -10.77 -5.08 4.54
N THR A 292 -11.13 -4.00 3.85
CA THR A 292 -12.43 -3.84 3.20
C THR A 292 -12.21 -3.26 1.81
N GLN A 293 -12.80 -3.93 0.83
CA GLN A 293 -12.78 -3.52 -0.57
C GLN A 293 -14.21 -3.24 -1.04
N ILE A 294 -14.38 -2.16 -1.78
CA ILE A 294 -15.60 -1.83 -2.51
C ILE A 294 -15.33 -2.04 -3.98
N PHE A 295 -16.08 -2.95 -4.59
CA PHE A 295 -15.96 -3.33 -5.98
C PHE A 295 -17.23 -2.94 -6.76
N ASN A 296 -17.09 -2.19 -7.84
CA ASN A 296 -18.20 -1.89 -8.75
C ASN A 296 -18.34 -3.03 -9.76
N ILE A 297 -19.37 -3.85 -9.57
CA ILE A 297 -19.65 -5.04 -10.39
C ILE A 297 -19.93 -4.63 -11.83
N ASP A 298 -20.73 -3.58 -12.04
CA ASP A 298 -21.16 -3.16 -13.37
C ASP A 298 -20.00 -2.61 -14.21
N LYS A 299 -18.99 -2.04 -13.55
CA LYS A 299 -17.79 -1.49 -14.20
C LYS A 299 -16.61 -2.44 -14.23
N GLY A 300 -16.66 -3.55 -13.49
CA GLY A 300 -15.52 -4.46 -13.32
C GLY A 300 -14.31 -3.80 -12.67
N MET A 301 -14.51 -2.90 -11.70
CA MET A 301 -13.44 -2.09 -11.12
C MET A 301 -13.52 -1.98 -9.60
N ILE A 302 -12.37 -1.86 -8.97
CA ILE A 302 -12.29 -1.55 -7.54
C ILE A 302 -12.54 -0.04 -7.39
N VAL A 303 -13.45 0.34 -6.50
CA VAL A 303 -13.70 1.75 -6.17
C VAL A 303 -12.75 2.19 -5.06
N SER A 304 -12.59 1.34 -4.05
CA SER A 304 -11.66 1.56 -2.95
C SER A 304 -11.24 0.26 -2.30
N ASP A 305 -10.04 0.23 -1.75
CA ASP A 305 -9.55 -0.85 -0.90
C ASP A 305 -8.77 -0.25 0.27
N ILE A 306 -9.01 -0.76 1.47
CA ILE A 306 -8.32 -0.37 2.70
C ILE A 306 -7.88 -1.64 3.39
N GLN A 307 -6.58 -1.78 3.60
CA GLN A 307 -5.96 -2.93 4.25
C GLN A 307 -5.16 -2.45 5.45
N ASN A 308 -5.45 -2.99 6.63
CA ASN A 308 -4.73 -2.68 7.86
C ASN A 308 -4.15 -3.96 8.45
N TYR A 309 -2.88 -3.96 8.81
CA TYR A 309 -2.28 -5.08 9.52
C TYR A 309 -1.16 -4.65 10.46
N LYS A 310 -0.99 -5.43 11.52
CA LYS A 310 0.10 -5.29 12.47
C LYS A 310 1.05 -6.47 12.35
N ALA A 311 2.34 -6.23 12.44
CA ALA A 311 3.35 -7.27 12.50
C ALA A 311 4.25 -7.08 13.73
N ALA A 312 4.51 -8.18 14.43
CA ALA A 312 5.51 -8.24 15.49
C ALA A 312 6.77 -8.92 14.93
N VAL A 313 7.93 -8.29 15.14
CA VAL A 313 9.20 -8.74 14.58
C VAL A 313 10.26 -8.74 15.68
N SER A 314 10.99 -9.84 15.80
CA SER A 314 12.23 -9.88 16.58
C SER A 314 13.43 -9.66 15.67
N ALA A 315 14.41 -8.91 16.15
CA ALA A 315 15.74 -8.80 15.55
C ALA A 315 16.82 -8.95 16.63
N SER A 316 18.08 -8.93 16.23
CA SER A 316 19.24 -8.86 17.15
C SER A 316 20.14 -7.71 16.75
N ILE A 317 20.91 -7.17 17.71
CA ILE A 317 21.89 -6.11 17.44
C ILE A 317 23.17 -6.71 16.84
N MET A 318 23.69 -6.11 15.78
CA MET A 318 24.94 -6.54 15.16
C MET A 318 26.11 -6.45 16.17
N GLY A 319 26.86 -7.55 16.31
CA GLY A 319 28.07 -7.60 17.15
C GLY A 319 27.84 -7.91 18.63
N LEU A 320 26.59 -8.06 19.09
CA LEU A 320 26.25 -8.37 20.49
C LEU A 320 25.63 -9.78 20.67
N GLY A 321 25.67 -10.64 19.65
CA GLY A 321 25.06 -11.99 19.71
C GLY A 321 23.52 -11.96 19.77
N SER A 322 22.87 -13.12 19.64
CA SER A 322 21.40 -13.24 19.74
C SER A 322 20.87 -13.23 21.17
N ASP A 323 21.74 -13.50 22.15
CA ASP A 323 21.35 -13.81 23.52
C ASP A 323 21.52 -12.61 24.47
N GLU A 324 22.25 -11.56 24.04
CA GLU A 324 22.51 -10.41 24.89
C GLU A 324 21.43 -9.33 24.77
N LEU A 325 20.93 -9.05 23.56
CA LEU A 325 19.92 -8.03 23.24
C LEU A 325 19.08 -8.44 22.01
N THR A 326 17.78 -8.66 22.21
CA THR A 326 16.81 -8.96 21.15
C THR A 326 15.83 -7.80 20.99
N PRO A 327 16.04 -6.90 20.02
CA PRO A 327 15.07 -5.86 19.72
C PRO A 327 13.72 -6.41 19.29
N ASN A 328 12.66 -5.78 19.79
CA ASN A 328 11.30 -5.99 19.34
C ASN A 328 10.89 -4.80 18.46
N ILE A 329 10.33 -5.11 17.30
CA ILE A 329 9.83 -4.14 16.34
C ILE A 329 8.36 -4.43 16.12
N GLU A 330 7.52 -3.43 16.38
CA GLU A 330 6.12 -3.45 15.99
C GLU A 330 5.94 -2.61 14.73
N ILE A 331 5.17 -3.11 13.77
CA ILE A 331 4.87 -2.44 12.53
C ILE A 331 3.35 -2.35 12.42
N ASP A 332 2.80 -1.15 12.40
CA ASP A 332 1.39 -0.87 12.11
C ASP A 332 1.30 -0.32 10.69
N GLN A 333 0.78 -1.13 9.77
CA GLN A 333 0.74 -0.83 8.33
C GLN A 333 -0.70 -0.62 7.86
N THR A 334 -0.90 0.46 7.12
CA THR A 334 -2.10 0.71 6.32
C THR A 334 -1.74 0.80 4.84
N ILE A 335 -2.53 0.16 3.99
CA ILE A 335 -2.44 0.30 2.53
C ILE A 335 -3.84 0.68 2.04
N THR A 336 -3.94 1.78 1.28
CA THR A 336 -5.18 2.21 0.68
C THR A 336 -5.03 2.36 -0.82
N MET A 337 -6.11 2.06 -1.52
CA MET A 337 -6.29 2.32 -2.94
C MET A 337 -7.64 3.01 -3.14
N LYS A 338 -7.69 4.05 -3.96
CA LYS A 338 -8.93 4.73 -4.32
C LYS A 338 -8.95 5.06 -5.80
N LEU A 339 -10.06 4.76 -6.46
CA LEU A 339 -10.34 5.22 -7.82
C LEU A 339 -10.52 6.74 -7.82
N VAL A 340 -9.90 7.43 -8.78
CA VAL A 340 -9.88 8.90 -8.89
C VAL A 340 -10.54 9.37 -10.18
N GLU A 341 -10.22 8.71 -11.30
CA GLU A 341 -10.72 9.04 -12.65
C GLU A 341 -11.19 7.76 -13.34
#